data_AF-A0A3R7RTL3-F1
#
_entry.id   AF-A0A3R7RTL3-F1
#
_cell.length_a   1.000
_cell.length_b   1.000
_cell.length_c   1.000
_cell.angle_alpha   90.00
_cell.angle_beta   90.00
_cell.angle_gamma   90.00
#
_symmetry.space_group_name_H-M   'P 1'
#
loop_
_entity.id
_entity.type
_entity.pdbx_description
1 polymer ?
#
loop_
_entity_poly.entity_id
_entity_poly.type
_entity_poly.pdbx_seq_one_letter_code
_entity_poly.pdbx_strand_id
1 'polypeptide(L)'
;MIGNVFLLIVLYLIFKYSVSWVVYYNSLDSRFGKSIWRWTYDYPVKGIRDVSDLDDKNFVRKRRKRNRAVSVMYWIFFLTFLASMSFLTKLLFIILE
;
A
#
# COMPACT_ATOMS: atom_id res chain seq x y z
N MET A 1 -15.01 -15.29 17.42
CA MET A 1 -14.07 -15.69 16.34
C MET A 1 -14.60 -15.33 14.96
N ILE A 2 -15.84 -15.70 14.62
CA ILE A 2 -16.46 -15.48 13.29
C ILE A 2 -16.44 -14.00 12.84
N GLY A 3 -16.80 -13.05 13.72
CA GLY A 3 -16.76 -11.63 13.38
C GLY A 3 -15.35 -11.11 13.02
N ASN A 4 -14.30 -11.63 13.67
CA ASN A 4 -12.92 -11.28 13.33
C ASN A 4 -12.54 -11.84 11.95
N VAL A 5 -12.96 -13.07 11.63
CA VAL A 5 -12.73 -13.68 10.30
C VAL A 5 -13.42 -12.86 9.21
N PHE A 6 -14.69 -12.50 9.41
CA PHE A 6 -15.42 -11.65 8.47
C PHE A 6 -14.74 -10.29 8.25
N LEU A 7 -14.32 -9.64 9.34
CA LEU A 7 -13.57 -8.37 9.26
C LEU A 7 -12.27 -8.52 8.47
N LEU A 8 -11.50 -9.57 8.70
CA LEU A 8 -10.25 -9.84 7.99
C LEU A 8 -10.49 -10.07 6.48
N ILE A 9 -11.59 -10.75 6.11
CA ILE A 9 -11.96 -10.94 4.69
C ILE A 9 -12.26 -9.58 4.04
N VAL A 10 -13.05 -8.73 4.69
CA VAL A 10 -13.37 -7.39 4.16
C VAL A 10 -12.10 -6.54 4.01
N LEU A 11 -11.24 -6.53 5.04
CA LEU A 11 -9.96 -5.80 5.00
C LEU A 11 -9.03 -6.33 3.90
N TYR A 12 -9.01 -7.64 3.68
CA TYR A 12 -8.25 -8.26 2.59
C TYR A 12 -8.74 -7.80 1.21
N LEU A 13 -10.06 -7.72 0.99
CA LEU A 13 -10.62 -7.22 -0.27
C LEU A 13 -10.27 -5.73 -0.48
N ILE A 14 -10.38 -4.91 0.56
CA ILE A 14 -9.98 -3.49 0.53
C ILE A 14 -8.49 -3.36 0.22
N PHE A 15 -7.64 -4.19 0.85
CA PHE A 15 -6.21 -4.23 0.57
C PHE A 15 -5.93 -4.58 -0.89
N LYS A 16 -6.55 -5.63 -1.43
CA LYS A 16 -6.41 -6.03 -2.84
C LYS A 16 -6.80 -4.90 -3.79
N TYR A 17 -7.89 -4.19 -3.47
CA TYR A 17 -8.30 -3.02 -4.23
C TYR A 17 -7.26 -1.89 -4.17
N SER A 18 -6.72 -1.57 -2.99
CA SER A 18 -5.65 -0.56 -2.85
C SER A 18 -4.38 -0.93 -3.63
N VAL A 19 -4.01 -2.22 -3.66
CA VAL A 19 -2.88 -2.72 -4.46
C VAL A 19 -3.14 -2.51 -5.95
N SER A 20 -4.35 -2.76 -6.43
CA SER A 20 -4.69 -2.53 -7.84
C SER A 20 -4.52 -1.07 -8.27
N TRP A 21 -4.79 -0.11 -7.37
CA TRP A 21 -4.51 1.31 -7.62
C TRP A 21 -3.01 1.59 -7.74
N VAL A 22 -2.18 1.01 -6.86
CA VAL A 22 -0.72 1.17 -6.96
C VAL A 22 -0.20 0.60 -8.27
N VAL A 23 -0.70 -0.58 -8.69
CA VAL A 23 -0.34 -1.21 -9.97
C VAL A 23 -0.77 -0.34 -11.15
N TYR A 24 -1.99 0.20 -11.12
CA TYR A 24 -2.47 1.14 -12.13
C TYR A 24 -1.53 2.35 -12.24
N TYR A 25 -1.20 3.01 -11.12
CA TYR A 25 -0.30 4.16 -11.16
C TYR A 25 1.12 3.81 -11.62
N ASN A 26 1.63 2.63 -11.27
CA ASN A 26 2.93 2.15 -11.76
C ASN A 26 2.95 1.98 -13.29
N SER A 27 1.81 1.70 -13.92
CA SER A 27 1.71 1.58 -15.39
C SER A 27 1.68 2.91 -16.13
N LEU A 28 1.42 4.03 -15.44
CA LEU A 28 1.29 5.36 -16.07
C LEU A 28 2.62 6.01 -16.46
N ASP A 29 3.74 5.54 -15.91
CA ASP A 29 5.09 6.06 -16.20
C ASP A 29 6.14 4.99 -15.89
N SER A 30 7.06 4.75 -16.82
CA SER A 30 8.11 3.72 -16.69
C SER A 30 9.08 4.01 -15.54
N ARG A 31 9.17 5.26 -15.07
CA ARG A 31 10.07 5.69 -13.98
C ARG A 31 9.62 5.22 -12.59
N PHE A 32 8.34 4.86 -12.38
CA PHE A 32 7.83 4.49 -11.04
C PHE A 32 8.25 3.09 -10.57
N GLY A 33 8.84 2.28 -11.45
CA GLY A 33 9.20 0.90 -11.16
C GLY A 33 7.98 -0.01 -10.99
N LYS A 34 8.22 -1.28 -10.64
CA LYS A 34 7.17 -2.30 -10.54
C LYS A 34 6.77 -2.65 -9.09
N SER A 35 7.44 -2.09 -8.09
CA SER A 35 7.14 -2.40 -6.69
C SER A 35 5.80 -1.78 -6.25
N ILE A 36 5.06 -2.57 -5.47
CA ILE A 36 3.82 -2.16 -4.81
C ILE A 36 4.14 -1.44 -3.47
N TRP A 37 5.27 -1.80 -2.85
CA TRP A 37 5.64 -1.34 -1.51
C TRP A 37 6.45 -0.04 -1.49
N ARG A 38 7.39 0.10 -2.41
CA ARG A 38 8.32 1.23 -2.39
C ARG A 38 7.60 2.53 -2.72
N TRP A 39 7.90 3.63 -2.02
CA TRP A 39 7.64 4.96 -2.56
C TRP A 39 8.56 5.22 -3.74
N THR A 40 8.19 6.17 -4.60
CA THR A 40 9.04 6.52 -5.74
C THR A 40 10.41 7.08 -5.32
N TYR A 41 10.51 7.58 -4.10
CA TYR A 41 11.75 8.12 -3.52
C TYR A 41 12.75 7.03 -3.12
N ASP A 42 12.29 5.78 -2.96
CA ASP A 42 13.15 4.66 -2.54
C ASP A 42 13.92 4.05 -3.72
N TYR A 43 13.59 4.45 -4.96
CA TYR A 43 14.32 4.03 -6.14
C TYR A 43 15.56 4.90 -6.35
N PRO A 44 16.67 4.32 -6.85
CA PRO A 44 17.82 5.11 -7.22
C PRO A 44 17.43 6.11 -8.31
N VAL A 45 17.80 7.37 -8.11
CA VAL A 45 17.54 8.42 -9.10
C VAL A 45 18.40 8.13 -10.33
N LYS A 46 17.75 7.98 -11.49
CA LYS A 46 18.42 7.94 -12.78
C LYS A 46 18.42 9.34 -13.39
N GLY A 47 19.59 9.94 -13.55
CA GLY A 47 19.73 11.28 -14.15
C GLY A 47 19.47 12.43 -13.17
N ILE A 48 18.97 13.55 -13.69
CA ILE A 48 18.67 14.76 -12.92
C ILE A 48 17.48 14.49 -11.99
N ARG A 49 17.56 14.98 -10.75
CA ARG A 49 16.48 14.84 -9.78
C ARG A 49 15.33 15.78 -10.12
N ASP A 50 14.26 15.23 -10.69
CA ASP A 50 12.99 15.94 -10.78
C ASP A 50 12.34 15.96 -9.40
N VAL A 51 12.61 16.97 -8.57
CA VAL A 51 12.05 17.07 -7.20
C VAL A 51 10.83 17.97 -7.19
N SER A 52 10.92 19.08 -7.93
CA SER A 52 10.02 20.20 -7.86
C SER A 52 9.09 20.26 -9.05
N ASP A 53 7.96 20.95 -8.89
CA ASP A 53 7.04 21.20 -10.01
C ASP A 53 7.70 22.08 -11.11
N LEU A 54 8.86 22.71 -10.84
CA LEU A 54 9.64 23.47 -11.81
C LEU A 54 10.40 22.55 -12.79
N ASP A 55 10.69 21.30 -12.38
CA ASP A 55 11.46 20.35 -13.19
C ASP A 55 10.54 19.64 -14.20
N ASP A 56 9.51 18.95 -13.69
CA ASP A 56 8.48 18.28 -14.50
C ASP A 56 7.16 18.23 -13.71
N LYS A 57 6.35 19.27 -13.85
CA LYS A 57 5.04 19.41 -13.19
C LYS A 57 4.12 18.21 -13.43
N ASN A 58 4.13 17.62 -14.62
CA ASN A 58 3.24 16.52 -14.96
C ASN A 58 3.66 15.23 -14.25
N PHE A 59 4.95 14.94 -14.26
CA PHE A 59 5.50 13.78 -13.55
C PHE A 59 5.37 13.91 -12.04
N VAL A 60 5.72 15.06 -11.46
CA VAL A 60 5.65 15.29 -10.02
C VAL A 60 4.21 15.12 -9.51
N ARG A 61 3.20 15.58 -10.26
CA ARG A 61 1.80 15.36 -9.93
C ARG A 61 1.40 13.89 -9.97
N LYS A 62 1.79 13.15 -11.02
CA LYS A 62 1.54 11.70 -11.12
C LYS A 62 2.20 10.96 -9.96
N ARG A 63 3.45 11.31 -9.64
CA ARG A 63 4.23 10.77 -8.53
C ARG A 63 3.53 10.95 -7.19
N ARG A 64 3.05 12.16 -6.89
CA ARG A 64 2.32 12.46 -5.64
C ARG A 64 1.04 11.62 -5.50
N LYS A 65 0.28 11.46 -6.59
CA LYS A 65 -0.91 10.59 -6.61
C LYS A 65 -0.56 9.14 -6.33
N ARG A 66 0.47 8.62 -7.00
CA ARG A 66 0.97 7.25 -6.81
C ARG A 66 1.47 7.01 -5.39
N ASN A 67 2.26 7.93 -4.83
CA ASN A 67 2.77 7.81 -3.46
C ASN A 67 1.67 7.91 -2.42
N ARG A 68 0.64 8.73 -2.64
CA ARG A 68 -0.57 8.74 -1.79
C ARG A 68 -1.27 7.38 -1.80
N ALA A 69 -1.38 6.73 -2.96
CA ALA A 69 -1.96 5.39 -3.06
C ALA A 69 -1.15 4.35 -2.27
N VAL A 70 0.19 4.39 -2.35
CA VAL A 70 1.07 3.53 -1.54
C VAL A 70 0.89 3.79 -0.05
N SER A 71 0.82 5.06 0.38
CA SER A 71 0.58 5.40 1.79
C SER A 71 -0.78 4.88 2.27
N VAL A 72 -1.85 5.01 1.48
CA VAL A 72 -3.18 4.46 1.82
C VAL A 72 -3.12 2.93 1.94
N MET A 73 -2.44 2.25 1.02
CA MET A 73 -2.23 0.81 1.09
C MET A 73 -1.51 0.40 2.39
N TYR A 74 -0.47 1.13 2.80
CA TYR A 74 0.21 0.88 4.08
C TYR A 74 -0.70 1.06 5.29
N TRP A 75 -1.55 2.10 5.30
CA TRP A 75 -2.55 2.28 6.36
C TRP A 75 -3.52 1.11 6.45
N ILE A 76 -4.03 0.62 5.31
CA ILE A 76 -4.90 -0.56 5.26
C ILE A 76 -4.18 -1.80 5.78
N PHE A 77 -2.93 -2.02 5.36
CA PHE A 77 -2.09 -3.12 5.83
C PHE A 77 -1.90 -3.07 7.35
N PHE A 78 -1.58 -1.89 7.90
CA PHE A 78 -1.41 -1.70 9.34
C PHE A 78 -2.70 -1.98 10.12
N LEU A 79 -3.84 -1.49 9.65
CA LEU A 79 -5.14 -1.82 10.26
C LEU A 79 -5.45 -3.31 10.22
N THR A 80 -5.12 -3.97 9.09
CA THR A 80 -5.27 -5.43 8.93
C THR A 80 -4.38 -6.17 9.92
N PHE A 81 -3.14 -5.71 10.11
CA PHE A 81 -2.24 -6.27 11.12
C PHE A 81 -2.82 -6.16 12.53
N LEU A 82 -3.32 -4.99 12.95
CA LEU A 82 -3.97 -4.83 14.26
C LEU A 82 -5.19 -5.75 14.43
N ALA A 83 -6.04 -5.85 13.41
CA ALA A 83 -7.18 -6.77 13.42
C ALA A 83 -6.74 -8.24 13.53
N SER A 84 -5.64 -8.60 12.86
CA SER A 84 -5.09 -9.96 12.89
C SER A 84 -4.58 -10.36 14.28
N MET A 85 -4.03 -9.41 15.05
CA MET A 85 -3.60 -9.67 16.43
C MET A 85 -4.77 -10.11 17.31
N SER A 86 -5.93 -9.44 17.19
CA SER A 86 -7.14 -9.84 17.91
C SER A 86 -7.63 -11.23 17.53
N PHE A 87 -7.52 -11.60 16.25
CA PHE A 87 -7.84 -12.96 15.79
C PHE A 87 -6.88 -14.00 16.35
N LEU A 88 -5.57 -13.75 16.27
CA LEU A 88 -4.53 -14.65 16.77
C LEU A 88 -4.66 -14.91 18.27
N THR A 89 -4.93 -13.89 19.08
CA THR A 89 -5.17 -14.08 20.52
C THR A 89 -6.33 -15.05 20.77
N LYS A 90 -7.46 -14.88 20.08
CA LYS A 90 -8.63 -15.78 20.25
C LYS A 90 -8.34 -17.19 19.74
N LEU A 91 -7.57 -17.32 18.66
CA LEU A 91 -7.12 -18.62 18.13
C LEU A 91 -6.24 -19.34 19.16
N LEU A 92 -5.28 -18.63 19.76
CA LEU A 92 -4.38 -19.19 20.78
C LEU A 92 -5.16 -19.69 21.99
N PHE A 93 -6.14 -18.94 22.49
CA PHE A 93 -7.00 -19.40 23.59
C PHE A 93 -7.68 -20.74 23.28
N ILE A 94 -8.20 -20.91 22.06
CA ILE A 94 -8.85 -22.18 21.64
C ILE A 94 -7.86 -23.35 21.50
N ILE A 95 -6.58 -23.08 21.26
CA ILE A 95 -5.55 -24.13 21.14
C ILE A 95 -5.04 -24.56 22.51
N LEU A 96 -4.98 -23.63 23.46
CA LEU A 96 -4.39 -23.82 24.79
C LEU A 96 -5.38 -24.32 25.83
N GLU A 97 -6.66 -23.98 25.70
CA GLU A 97 -7.77 -24.55 26.49
C GLU A 97 -8.31 -25.83 25.83
#